data_AF-A0A261CID5-F1
#
_entry.id   AF-A0A261CID5-F1
#
_cell.length_a   1.000
_cell.length_b   1.000
_cell.length_c   1.000
_cell.angle_alpha   90.00
_cell.angle_beta   90.00
_cell.angle_gamma   90.00
#
_symmetry.space_group_name_H-M   'P 1'
#
loop_
_entity.id
_entity.type
_entity.pdbx_description
1 polymer ?
#
loop_
_entity_poly.entity_id
_entity_poly.type
_entity_poly.pdbx_seq_one_letter_code
_entity_poly.pdbx_strand_id
1 'polypeptide(L)'
;MFCKVSILSILGLILAASAFPPNPAVLKKSHGAFCHLCEDLIKDGKEAGDVALDEWIDEEIGTRCKQFGILASECLKELKVAEHDIWEAIDQDIPEEKTCKDVELC
;
A
#
# COMPACT_ATOMS: atom_id res chain seq x y z
N MET A 1 -10.03 3.95 58.34
CA MET A 1 -8.62 4.14 57.92
C MET A 1 -8.46 3.39 56.61
N PHE A 2 -8.79 4.05 55.50
CA PHE A 2 -8.82 3.43 54.19
C PHE A 2 -7.39 3.29 53.69
N CYS A 3 -6.92 2.05 53.54
CA CYS A 3 -5.64 1.73 52.91
C CYS A 3 -5.64 2.26 51.47
N LYS A 4 -5.06 3.45 51.39
CA LYS A 4 -4.45 4.06 50.22
C LYS A 4 -3.63 3.03 49.42
N VAL A 5 -3.79 3.12 48.11
CA VAL A 5 -2.74 2.89 47.10
C VAL A 5 -2.39 1.41 46.86
N SER A 6 -2.86 0.84 45.74
CA SER A 6 -2.09 -0.08 44.85
C SER A 6 -2.96 -0.87 43.86
N ILE A 7 -3.90 -0.25 43.15
CA ILE A 7 -4.61 -0.95 42.04
C ILE A 7 -4.62 -0.13 40.72
N LEU A 8 -3.93 1.02 40.69
CA LEU A 8 -4.00 1.95 39.54
C LEU A 8 -2.72 2.05 38.70
N SER A 9 -1.75 1.13 38.84
CA SER A 9 -0.41 1.33 38.26
C SER A 9 0.09 0.26 37.27
N ILE A 10 -0.75 -0.64 36.74
CA ILE A 10 -0.29 -1.64 35.77
C ILE A 10 -1.21 -1.74 34.56
N LEU A 11 -1.47 -0.61 33.90
CA LEU A 11 -2.13 -0.55 32.59
C LEU A 11 -1.53 0.61 31.80
N GLY A 12 -0.21 0.53 31.61
CA GLY A 12 0.55 1.57 30.93
C GLY A 12 1.84 1.02 30.36
N LEU A 13 1.78 -0.08 29.60
CA LEU A 13 2.97 -0.54 28.91
C LEU A 13 2.69 -1.41 27.67
N ILE A 14 1.73 -1.04 26.83
CA ILE A 14 1.71 -1.55 25.45
C ILE A 14 1.18 -0.42 24.58
N LEU A 15 2.08 0.26 23.88
CA LEU A 15 1.90 0.98 22.61
C LEU A 15 3.14 1.90 22.40
N ALA A 16 4.32 1.29 22.42
CA ALA A 16 5.50 1.87 21.78
C ALA A 16 5.84 1.00 20.57
N ALA A 17 4.89 0.87 19.66
CA ALA A 17 5.13 0.29 18.34
C ALA A 17 5.23 1.43 17.33
N SER A 18 6.38 1.50 16.66
CA SER A 18 6.69 2.20 15.42
C SER A 18 6.49 3.72 15.36
N ALA A 19 7.49 4.46 15.85
CA ALA A 19 7.82 5.79 15.33
C ALA A 19 9.31 5.87 14.92
N PHE A 20 9.90 4.74 14.53
CA PHE A 20 11.17 4.77 13.81
C PHE A 20 10.87 5.15 12.37
N PRO A 21 11.50 6.20 11.81
CA PRO A 21 11.40 6.45 10.38
C PRO A 21 11.82 5.16 9.66
N PRO A 22 11.06 4.72 8.64
CA PRO A 22 11.38 3.49 7.93
C PRO A 22 12.83 3.59 7.46
N ASN A 23 13.63 2.60 7.85
CA ASN A 23 15.05 2.55 7.49
C ASN A 23 15.14 2.64 5.95
N PRO A 24 15.98 3.51 5.35
CA PRO A 24 16.02 3.71 3.91
C PRO A 24 16.23 2.44 3.09
N ALA A 25 16.83 1.39 3.66
CA ALA A 25 16.91 0.07 3.04
C ALA A 25 15.53 -0.63 2.93
N VAL A 26 14.65 -0.44 3.91
CA VAL A 26 13.27 -0.94 3.90
C VAL A 26 12.43 -0.17 2.88
N LEU A 27 12.64 1.15 2.76
CA LEU A 27 11.98 1.99 1.75
C LEU A 27 12.38 1.62 0.31
N LYS A 28 13.66 1.38 0.05
CA LYS A 28 14.10 0.92 -1.28
C LYS A 28 13.57 -0.47 -1.62
N LYS A 29 13.49 -1.36 -0.62
CA LYS A 29 12.94 -2.71 -0.81
C LYS A 29 11.42 -2.67 -1.03
N SER A 30 10.71 -1.75 -0.37
CA SER A 30 9.28 -1.55 -0.58
C SER A 30 8.99 -0.89 -1.92
N HIS A 31 9.85 0.03 -2.38
CA HIS A 31 9.74 0.65 -3.71
C HIS A 31 9.77 -0.39 -4.82
N GLY A 32 10.76 -1.29 -4.83
CA GLY A 32 10.78 -2.39 -5.81
C GLY A 32 9.58 -3.35 -5.69
N ALA A 33 9.00 -3.51 -4.51
CA ALA A 33 7.81 -4.34 -4.33
C ALA A 33 6.51 -3.62 -4.77
N PHE A 34 6.45 -2.29 -4.65
CA PHE A 34 5.35 -1.47 -5.15
C PHE A 34 5.43 -1.32 -6.67
N CYS A 35 6.63 -1.26 -7.25
CA CYS A 35 6.87 -1.36 -8.68
C CYS A 35 6.22 -2.62 -9.28
N HIS A 36 6.56 -3.79 -8.74
CA HIS A 36 5.96 -5.05 -9.20
C HIS A 36 4.45 -5.10 -9.01
N LEU A 37 3.93 -4.57 -7.91
CA LEU A 37 2.50 -4.52 -7.69
C LEU A 37 1.78 -3.61 -8.70
N CYS A 38 2.38 -2.46 -9.05
CA CYS A 38 1.86 -1.59 -10.09
C CYS A 38 1.84 -2.31 -11.46
N GLU A 39 2.93 -2.99 -11.81
CA GLU A 39 3.01 -3.75 -13.06
C GLU A 39 1.94 -4.85 -13.13
N ASP A 40 1.80 -5.61 -12.05
CA ASP A 40 0.79 -6.67 -11.93
C ASP A 40 -0.64 -6.11 -12.00
N LEU A 41 -0.93 -4.96 -11.40
CA LEU A 41 -2.25 -4.32 -11.47
C LEU A 41 -2.61 -3.93 -12.91
N ILE A 42 -1.68 -3.33 -13.65
CA ILE A 42 -1.92 -2.94 -15.04
C ILE A 42 -2.12 -4.19 -15.90
N LYS A 43 -1.27 -5.20 -15.72
CA LYS A 43 -1.38 -6.44 -16.48
C LYS A 43 -2.69 -7.18 -16.20
N ASP A 44 -3.01 -7.40 -14.93
CA ASP A 44 -4.23 -8.10 -14.53
C ASP A 44 -5.48 -7.31 -14.93
N GLY A 45 -5.41 -5.97 -14.91
CA GLY A 45 -6.51 -5.11 -15.33
C GLY A 45 -6.81 -5.20 -16.83
N LYS A 46 -5.75 -5.30 -17.65
CA LYS A 46 -5.89 -5.58 -19.09
C LYS A 46 -6.50 -6.97 -19.35
N GLU A 47 -6.22 -7.93 -18.48
CA GLU A 47 -6.74 -9.30 -18.57
C GLU A 47 -8.16 -9.44 -17.96
N ALA A 48 -8.61 -8.50 -17.13
CA ALA A 48 -9.88 -8.57 -16.40
C ALA A 48 -11.13 -8.48 -17.31
N GLY A 49 -10.99 -7.90 -18.52
CA GLY A 49 -12.08 -7.81 -19.50
C GLY A 49 -13.12 -6.74 -19.18
N ASP A 50 -14.41 -7.04 -19.33
CA ASP A 50 -15.51 -6.10 -19.13
C ASP A 50 -15.89 -5.99 -17.64
N VAL A 51 -15.02 -5.32 -16.88
CA VAL A 51 -15.22 -4.99 -15.47
C VAL A 51 -15.40 -3.48 -15.28
N ALA A 52 -16.04 -3.07 -14.20
CA ALA A 52 -15.98 -1.69 -13.73
C ALA A 52 -14.55 -1.40 -13.27
N LEU A 53 -13.72 -0.89 -14.19
CA LEU A 53 -12.27 -0.81 -14.00
C LEU A 53 -11.87 0.04 -12.79
N ASP A 54 -12.62 1.10 -12.50
CA ASP A 54 -12.45 1.95 -11.33
C ASP A 54 -12.68 1.18 -10.01
N GLU A 55 -13.79 0.46 -9.90
CA GLU A 55 -14.10 -0.37 -8.72
C GLU A 55 -13.09 -1.52 -8.57
N TRP A 56 -12.71 -2.14 -9.70
CA TRP A 56 -11.74 -3.24 -9.72
C TRP A 56 -10.35 -2.80 -9.24
N ILE A 57 -9.85 -1.64 -9.72
CA ILE A 57 -8.55 -1.11 -9.29
C ILE A 57 -8.57 -0.76 -7.80
N ASP A 58 -9.63 -0.12 -7.30
CA ASP A 58 -9.77 0.20 -5.87
C ASP A 58 -9.72 -1.06 -5.00
N GLU A 59 -10.49 -2.10 -5.39
CA GLU A 59 -10.53 -3.37 -4.68
C GLU A 59 -9.18 -4.11 -4.70
N GLU A 60 -8.52 -4.16 -5.86
CA GLU A 60 -7.25 -4.87 -6.03
C GLU A 60 -6.10 -4.16 -5.31
N ILE A 61 -6.00 -2.83 -5.38
CA ILE A 61 -5.05 -2.04 -4.57
C ILE A 61 -5.32 -2.32 -3.08
N GLY A 62 -6.59 -2.24 -2.66
CA GLY A 62 -7.03 -2.48 -1.29
C GLY A 62 -6.63 -3.87 -0.77
N THR A 63 -6.80 -4.89 -1.61
CA THR A 63 -6.58 -6.30 -1.26
C THR A 63 -5.10 -6.66 -1.29
N ARG A 64 -4.37 -6.26 -2.33
CA ARG A 64 -2.94 -6.59 -2.47
C ARG A 64 -2.08 -5.83 -1.48
N CYS A 65 -2.38 -4.56 -1.20
CA CYS A 65 -1.62 -3.80 -0.20
C CYS A 65 -1.72 -4.38 1.22
N LYS A 66 -2.82 -5.07 1.59
CA LYS A 66 -2.93 -5.75 2.90
C LYS A 66 -1.85 -6.82 3.09
N GLN A 67 -1.35 -7.42 2.01
CA GLN A 67 -0.30 -8.45 2.07
C GLN A 67 1.05 -7.89 2.55
N PHE A 68 1.24 -6.57 2.48
CA PHE A 68 2.46 -5.89 2.92
C PHE A 68 2.55 -5.66 4.44
N GLY A 69 1.51 -6.05 5.19
CA GLY A 69 1.50 -5.99 6.65
C GLY A 69 1.72 -4.57 7.18
N ILE A 70 2.85 -4.32 7.85
CA ILE A 70 3.19 -3.01 8.43
C ILE A 70 3.28 -1.91 7.35
N LEU A 71 3.62 -2.28 6.11
CA LEU A 71 3.73 -1.35 4.98
C LEU A 71 2.43 -1.19 4.20
N ALA A 72 1.33 -1.83 4.62
CA ALA A 72 0.05 -1.76 3.91
C ALA A 72 -0.45 -0.32 3.75
N SER A 73 -0.28 0.52 4.78
CA SER A 73 -0.70 1.93 4.71
C SER A 73 0.13 2.74 3.72
N GLU A 74 1.44 2.47 3.60
CA GLU A 74 2.29 3.17 2.63
C GLU A 74 1.99 2.69 1.21
N CYS A 75 1.82 1.37 1.03
CA CYS A 75 1.39 0.79 -0.24
C CYS A 75 0.09 1.42 -0.73
N LEU A 76 -0.94 1.49 0.13
CA LEU A 76 -2.21 2.11 -0.22
C LEU A 76 -2.02 3.58 -0.60
N LYS A 77 -1.23 4.33 0.16
CA LYS A 77 -0.99 5.74 -0.10
C LYS A 77 -0.33 5.96 -1.46
N GLU A 78 0.75 5.24 -1.76
CA GLU A 78 1.49 5.42 -3.02
C GLU A 78 0.66 4.95 -4.22
N LEU A 79 0.00 3.79 -4.14
CA LEU A 79 -0.78 3.25 -5.26
C LEU A 79 -2.09 3.99 -5.50
N LYS A 80 -2.69 4.57 -4.45
CA LYS A 80 -3.86 5.44 -4.60
C LYS A 80 -3.55 6.77 -5.25
N VAL A 81 -2.33 7.28 -5.10
CA VAL A 81 -1.89 8.45 -5.86
C VAL A 81 -1.75 8.11 -7.35
N ALA A 82 -1.23 6.91 -7.65
CA ALA A 82 -1.07 6.41 -9.02
C ALA A 82 -2.32 5.77 -9.65
N GLU A 83 -3.44 5.69 -8.93
CA GLU A 83 -4.64 4.95 -9.33
C GLU A 83 -5.19 5.41 -10.68
N HIS A 84 -5.20 6.73 -10.92
CA HIS A 84 -5.68 7.29 -12.18
C HIS A 84 -4.77 6.93 -13.36
N ASP A 85 -3.45 6.99 -13.17
CA ASP A 85 -2.47 6.65 -14.21
C ASP A 85 -2.47 5.13 -14.51
N ILE A 86 -2.67 4.30 -13.48
CA ILE A 86 -2.87 2.85 -13.63
C ILE A 86 -4.15 2.58 -14.44
N TRP A 87 -5.25 3.26 -14.12
CA TRP A 87 -6.51 3.16 -14.86
C TRP A 87 -6.32 3.56 -16.33
N GLU A 88 -5.68 4.70 -16.59
CA GLU A 88 -5.42 5.18 -17.95
C GLU A 88 -4.52 4.22 -18.72
N ALA A 89 -3.54 3.62 -18.05
CA ALA A 89 -2.66 2.64 -18.67
C ALA A 89 -3.38 1.36 -19.09
N ILE A 90 -4.40 0.94 -18.35
CA ILE A 90 -5.23 -0.20 -18.70
C ILE A 90 -6.17 0.17 -19.86
N ASP A 91 -6.86 1.32 -19.78
CA ASP A 91 -7.80 1.80 -20.80
C ASP A 91 -7.13 2.06 -22.16
N GLN A 92 -5.94 2.67 -22.16
CA GLN A 92 -5.21 3.03 -23.37
C GLN A 92 -4.13 2.01 -23.78
N ASP A 93 -4.08 0.85 -23.11
CA ASP A 93 -3.09 -0.21 -23.34
C ASP A 93 -1.63 0.29 -23.28
N ILE A 94 -1.32 1.20 -22.34
CA ILE A 94 0.03 1.72 -22.12
C ILE A 94 0.90 0.63 -21.47
N PRO A 95 2.18 0.48 -21.84
CA PRO A 95 3.07 -0.49 -21.20
C PRO A 95 3.22 -0.25 -19.70
N GLU A 96 3.12 -1.32 -18.92
CA GLU A 96 3.17 -1.33 -17.46
C GLU A 96 4.45 -0.71 -16.89
N GLU A 97 5.61 -1.11 -17.44
CA GLU A 97 6.93 -0.61 -17.01
C GLU A 97 7.04 0.91 -17.21
N LYS A 98 6.41 1.44 -18.27
CA LYS A 98 6.43 2.87 -18.55
C LYS A 98 5.59 3.61 -17.52
N THR A 99 4.34 3.20 -17.33
CA THR A 99 3.42 3.85 -16.38
C THR A 99 3.99 3.82 -14.96
N CYS A 100 4.47 2.66 -14.49
CA CYS A 100 4.97 2.53 -13.13
C CYS A 100 6.24 3.34 -12.85
N LYS A 101 7.06 3.63 -13.88
CA LYS A 101 8.17 4.59 -13.79
C LYS A 101 7.70 6.04 -13.80
N ASP A 102 6.72 6.37 -14.63
CA ASP A 102 6.18 7.72 -14.75
C ASP A 102 5.53 8.19 -13.43
N VAL A 103 4.97 7.26 -12.64
CA VAL A 103 4.43 7.52 -11.29
C VAL A 103 5.43 7.27 -10.14
N GLU A 104 6.72 7.12 -10.45
CA GLU A 104 7.80 6.92 -9.47
C GLU A 104 7.61 5.71 -8.52
N LEU A 105 6.83 4.70 -8.91
CA LEU A 105 6.73 3.42 -8.21
C LEU A 105 7.87 2.47 -8.61
N CYS A 106 8.44 2.71 -9.80
CA CYS A 106 9.70 2.21 -10.35
C CYS A 106 10.59 3.42 -10.69
#